data_AF-A0A0C9N3S7-F1
#
_entry.id   AF-A0A0C9N3S7-F1
#
_cell.length_a   1.000
_cell.length_b   1.000
_cell.length_c   1.000
_cell.angle_alpha   90.00
_cell.angle_beta   90.00
_cell.angle_gamma   90.00
#
_symmetry.space_group_name_H-M   'P 1'
#
loop_
_entity.id
_entity.type
_entity.pdbx_description
1 polymer ?
#
loop_
_entity_poly.entity_id
_entity_poly.type
_entity_poly.pdbx_seq_one_letter_code
_entity_poly.pdbx_strand_id
1 'polypeptide(L)'
;MIEPSITLQDLQDTVKTNRIIDQSFEQVLDLVKKSRQWPVIYTHGEITTRKNKGQQGHAYIQRSSIHGADQVTYDQLRSLLYLNHSVNETKYVKQLTDAILLQHVHNEADLFWLGFKTPVPSANREFVELVATRETNARSFMVTSQPVAYDQIKQGYVRGAYEAWELVSEVENEQGDKVVEWVCIQRSSAGGLIPRFMSDWVAAKDFHHDVEGIIKYIQNKEEGNK
;
A
#
# COMPACT_ATOMS: atom_id res chain seq x y z
N MET A 1 -6.61 -6.51 -17.33
CA MET A 1 -5.90 -6.66 -16.05
C MET A 1 -5.12 -5.36 -15.88
N ILE A 2 -4.67 -5.00 -14.68
CA ILE A 2 -3.61 -3.98 -14.60
C ILE A 2 -2.37 -4.67 -15.17
N GLU A 3 -1.92 -4.21 -16.34
CA GLU A 3 -0.73 -4.77 -16.98
C GLU A 3 0.51 -4.14 -16.34
N PRO A 4 1.50 -4.94 -15.90
CA PRO A 4 2.76 -4.40 -15.41
C PRO A 4 3.44 -3.53 -16.48
N SER A 5 3.76 -2.29 -16.13
CA SER A 5 4.52 -1.37 -17.00
C SER A 5 6.03 -1.46 -16.80
N ILE A 6 6.46 -2.14 -15.73
CA ILE A 6 7.86 -2.34 -15.33
C ILE A 6 8.25 -3.78 -15.62
N THR A 7 9.41 -4.01 -16.23
CA THR A 7 9.98 -5.33 -16.48
C THR A 7 11.26 -5.55 -15.67
N LEU A 8 11.68 -6.81 -15.49
CA LEU A 8 12.98 -7.13 -14.88
C LEU A 8 14.15 -6.48 -15.63
N GLN A 9 14.06 -6.34 -16.96
CA GLN A 9 15.09 -5.69 -17.75
C GLN A 9 15.20 -4.19 -17.44
N ASP A 10 14.08 -3.55 -17.14
CA ASP A 10 14.06 -2.14 -16.75
C ASP A 10 14.79 -1.91 -15.44
N LEU A 11 14.66 -2.86 -14.49
CA LEU A 11 15.29 -2.82 -13.18
C LEU A 11 16.82 -3.02 -13.23
N GLN A 12 17.35 -3.51 -14.35
CA GLN A 12 18.79 -3.65 -14.57
C GLN A 12 19.45 -2.38 -15.13
N ASP A 13 18.67 -1.44 -15.68
CA ASP A 13 19.15 -0.17 -16.18
C ASP A 13 19.01 0.91 -15.10
N THR A 14 20.13 1.35 -14.52
CA THR A 14 20.14 2.34 -13.43
C THR A 14 19.40 3.64 -13.80
N VAL A 15 19.56 4.15 -15.03
CA VAL A 15 18.91 5.40 -15.44
C VAL A 15 17.40 5.21 -15.54
N LYS A 16 16.98 4.07 -16.11
CA LYS A 16 15.56 3.74 -16.23
C LYS A 16 14.92 3.49 -14.87
N THR A 17 15.59 2.74 -13.99
CA THR A 17 15.17 2.47 -12.60
C THR A 17 14.98 3.77 -11.82
N ASN A 18 15.96 4.67 -11.83
CA ASN A 18 15.87 5.95 -11.11
C ASN A 18 14.65 6.74 -11.58
N ARG A 19 14.44 6.83 -12.90
CA ARG A 19 13.28 7.51 -13.47
C ARG A 19 11.96 6.88 -13.05
N ILE A 20 11.86 5.55 -13.02
CA ILE A 20 10.64 4.84 -12.57
C ILE A 20 10.34 5.18 -11.10
N ILE A 21 11.36 5.14 -10.24
CA ILE A 21 11.22 5.43 -8.82
C ILE A 21 10.80 6.88 -8.61
N ASP A 22 11.48 7.84 -9.24
CA ASP A 22 11.15 9.26 -9.12
C ASP A 22 9.73 9.58 -9.60
N GLN A 23 9.34 9.04 -10.76
CA GLN A 23 7.98 9.18 -11.28
C GLN A 23 6.95 8.58 -10.34
N SER A 24 7.25 7.46 -9.66
CA SER A 24 6.33 6.85 -8.70
C SER A 24 6.08 7.77 -7.50
N PHE A 25 7.10 8.46 -6.99
CA PHE A 25 6.95 9.42 -5.89
C PHE A 25 6.28 10.73 -6.30
N GLU A 26 6.54 11.23 -7.51
CA GLU A 26 5.80 12.36 -8.08
C GLU A 26 4.30 12.04 -8.18
N GLN A 27 3.95 10.80 -8.57
CA GLN A 27 2.56 10.35 -8.62
C GLN A 27 1.90 10.32 -7.24
N VAL A 28 2.62 9.99 -6.15
CA VAL A 28 2.06 10.02 -4.79
C VAL A 28 1.49 11.41 -4.49
N LEU A 29 2.29 12.46 -4.70
CA LEU A 29 1.89 13.83 -4.37
C LEU A 29 0.69 14.29 -5.21
N ASP A 30 0.71 13.99 -6.51
CA ASP A 30 -0.37 14.33 -7.43
C ASP A 30 -1.67 13.56 -7.10
N LEU A 31 -1.59 12.26 -6.88
CA LEU A 31 -2.75 11.42 -6.56
C LEU A 31 -3.33 11.74 -5.19
N VAL A 32 -2.51 12.00 -4.16
CA VAL A 32 -2.98 12.43 -2.84
C VAL A 32 -3.74 13.76 -2.94
N LYS A 33 -3.21 14.72 -3.73
CA LYS A 33 -3.90 15.99 -3.94
C LYS A 33 -5.24 15.80 -4.66
N LYS A 34 -5.28 15.00 -5.72
CA LYS A 34 -6.48 14.73 -6.51
C LYS A 34 -7.52 13.93 -5.72
N SER A 35 -7.08 12.96 -4.92
CA SER A 35 -7.98 12.03 -4.24
C SER A 35 -8.83 12.69 -3.15
N ARG A 36 -8.36 13.79 -2.57
CA ARG A 36 -9.12 14.64 -1.64
C ARG A 36 -10.45 15.14 -2.23
N GLN A 37 -10.54 15.26 -3.56
CA GLN A 37 -11.75 15.71 -4.27
C GLN A 37 -12.66 14.55 -4.70
N TRP A 38 -12.23 13.29 -4.52
CA TRP A 38 -13.05 12.15 -4.91
C TRP A 38 -14.25 11.98 -3.97
N PRO A 39 -15.39 11.46 -4.47
CA PRO A 39 -16.55 11.15 -3.64
C PRO A 39 -16.19 10.22 -2.50
N VAL A 40 -16.60 10.59 -1.28
CA VAL A 40 -16.58 9.70 -0.13
C VAL A 40 -17.62 8.61 -0.35
N ILE A 41 -17.22 7.35 -0.19
CA ILE A 41 -18.10 6.18 -0.34
C ILE A 41 -18.28 5.41 0.97
N TYR A 42 -17.41 5.67 1.97
CA TYR A 42 -17.48 5.02 3.28
C TYR A 42 -16.72 5.86 4.33
N THR A 43 -17.19 5.80 5.58
CA THR A 43 -16.57 6.46 6.74
C THR A 43 -16.69 5.52 7.96
N HIS A 44 -15.61 5.40 8.74
CA HIS A 44 -15.55 4.63 9.98
C HIS A 44 -14.66 5.36 10.99
N GLY A 45 -15.26 6.04 11.97
CA GLY A 45 -14.52 6.92 12.88
C GLY A 45 -13.73 7.99 12.10
N GLU A 46 -12.44 8.11 12.39
CA GLU A 46 -11.50 9.01 11.71
C GLU A 46 -11.02 8.51 10.34
N ILE A 47 -11.50 7.33 9.89
CA ILE A 47 -11.11 6.73 8.62
C ILE A 47 -12.15 7.06 7.56
N THR A 48 -11.70 7.64 6.44
CA THR A 48 -12.54 7.94 5.27
C THR A 48 -12.05 7.16 4.07
N THR A 49 -12.98 6.60 3.28
CA THR A 49 -12.69 5.96 1.99
C THR A 49 -13.35 6.72 0.85
N ARG A 50 -12.56 7.05 -0.18
CA ARG A 50 -13.01 7.72 -1.40
C ARG A 50 -12.77 6.83 -2.61
N LYS A 51 -13.56 7.04 -3.67
CA LYS A 51 -13.45 6.25 -4.90
C LYS A 51 -13.44 7.13 -6.14
N ASN A 52 -12.52 6.82 -7.06
CA ASN A 52 -12.56 7.31 -8.43
C ASN A 52 -12.68 6.11 -9.37
N LYS A 53 -13.55 6.22 -10.39
CA LYS A 53 -13.80 5.14 -11.35
C LYS A 53 -12.54 4.70 -12.13
N GLY A 54 -11.51 5.53 -12.15
CA GLY A 54 -10.25 5.25 -12.82
C GLY A 54 -10.40 5.15 -14.34
N GLN A 55 -9.39 4.60 -14.99
CA GLN A 55 -9.40 4.26 -16.41
C GLN A 55 -9.51 2.74 -16.58
N GLN A 56 -10.11 2.29 -17.70
CA GLN A 56 -10.20 0.87 -18.08
C GLN A 56 -10.86 -0.06 -17.04
N GLY A 57 -11.73 0.48 -16.17
CA GLY A 57 -12.51 -0.31 -15.23
C GLY A 57 -11.73 -0.84 -14.02
N HIS A 58 -10.62 -0.20 -13.68
CA HIS A 58 -9.87 -0.40 -12.43
C HIS A 58 -9.97 0.89 -11.60
N ALA A 59 -10.84 0.87 -10.59
CA ALA A 59 -11.10 2.05 -9.77
C ALA A 59 -9.92 2.33 -8.82
N TYR A 60 -9.64 3.62 -8.61
CA TYR A 60 -8.79 4.03 -7.49
C TYR A 60 -9.64 4.07 -6.23
N ILE A 61 -9.13 3.43 -5.18
CA ILE A 61 -9.70 3.48 -3.84
C ILE A 61 -8.70 4.19 -2.96
N GLN A 62 -9.12 5.28 -2.33
CA GLN A 62 -8.31 6.02 -1.40
C GLN A 62 -8.83 5.81 0.01
N ARG A 63 -7.92 5.62 0.96
CA ARG A 63 -8.16 5.64 2.41
C ARG A 63 -7.37 6.77 3.04
N SER A 64 -7.98 7.52 3.94
CA SER A 64 -7.31 8.52 4.77
C SER A 64 -7.70 8.30 6.20
N SER A 65 -6.75 8.49 7.09
CA SER A 65 -6.95 8.43 8.53
C SER A 65 -6.07 9.46 9.23
N ILE A 66 -6.56 10.00 10.33
CA ILE A 66 -5.83 10.93 11.20
C ILE A 66 -5.76 10.29 12.58
N HIS A 67 -4.57 10.29 13.19
CA HIS A 67 -4.34 9.66 14.48
C HIS A 67 -3.63 10.59 15.45
N GLY A 68 -4.12 10.64 16.69
CA GLY A 68 -3.44 11.29 17.79
C GLY A 68 -2.28 10.45 18.31
N ALA A 69 -1.34 11.09 19.01
CA ALA A 69 -0.18 10.42 19.61
C ALA A 69 -0.56 9.38 20.69
N ASP A 70 -1.78 9.44 21.23
CA ASP A 70 -2.36 8.45 22.13
C ASP A 70 -2.75 7.14 21.42
N GLN A 71 -3.01 7.19 20.11
CA GLN A 71 -3.33 6.02 19.29
C GLN A 71 -2.08 5.44 18.64
N VAL A 72 -1.34 6.29 17.92
CA VAL A 72 -0.10 5.94 17.22
C VAL A 72 0.71 7.19 16.87
N THR A 73 2.03 7.10 16.98
CA THR A 73 2.98 8.16 16.63
C THR A 73 3.55 7.98 15.23
N TYR A 74 4.12 9.06 14.67
CA TYR A 74 4.78 9.03 13.36
C TYR A 74 5.92 8.02 13.32
N ASP A 75 6.75 7.98 14.37
CA ASP A 75 7.92 7.11 14.41
C ASP A 75 7.52 5.63 14.47
N GLN A 76 6.43 5.30 15.16
CA GLN A 76 5.88 3.94 15.17
C GLN A 76 5.36 3.54 13.78
N LEU A 77 4.59 4.39 13.10
CA LEU A 77 4.14 4.12 11.73
C LEU A 77 5.31 4.00 10.76
N ARG A 78 6.29 4.91 10.83
CA ARG A 78 7.52 4.87 10.04
C ARG A 78 8.28 3.56 10.25
N SER A 79 8.36 3.06 11.48
CA SER A 79 9.07 1.79 11.77
C SER A 79 8.47 0.56 11.08
N LEU A 80 7.19 0.64 10.67
CA LEU A 80 6.46 -0.45 10.04
C LEU A 80 6.21 -0.23 8.55
N LEU A 81 5.82 0.97 8.16
CA LEU A 81 5.44 1.31 6.80
C LEU A 81 6.62 1.76 5.95
N TYR A 82 7.63 2.42 6.54
CA TYR A 82 8.80 2.89 5.80
C TYR A 82 9.94 1.86 5.87
N LEU A 83 10.29 1.38 7.06
CA LEU A 83 11.36 0.40 7.22
C LEU A 83 10.83 -1.01 6.91
N ASN A 84 11.46 -1.74 5.99
CA ASN A 84 11.10 -3.13 5.65
C ASN A 84 9.59 -3.34 5.39
N HIS A 85 8.97 -2.41 4.65
CA HIS A 85 7.53 -2.30 4.42
C HIS A 85 6.83 -3.66 4.21
N SER A 86 7.14 -4.36 3.12
CA SER A 86 6.46 -5.61 2.75
C SER A 86 6.64 -6.73 3.77
N VAL A 87 7.81 -6.81 4.42
CA VAL A 87 8.05 -7.81 5.48
C VAL A 87 7.21 -7.48 6.70
N ASN A 88 7.06 -6.20 7.04
CA ASN A 88 6.24 -5.77 8.17
C ASN A 88 4.75 -5.94 7.92
N GLU A 89 4.26 -5.73 6.70
CA GLU A 89 2.84 -5.93 6.35
C GLU A 89 2.32 -7.31 6.73
N THR A 90 3.13 -8.37 6.59
CA THR A 90 2.75 -9.75 6.96
C THR A 90 2.36 -9.90 8.45
N LYS A 91 2.77 -8.96 9.30
CA LYS A 91 2.54 -8.99 10.75
C LYS A 91 1.16 -8.46 11.13
N TYR A 92 0.53 -7.65 10.28
CA TYR A 92 -0.75 -7.01 10.58
C TYR A 92 -1.80 -7.17 9.48
N VAL A 93 -1.42 -7.50 8.24
CA VAL A 93 -2.34 -7.83 7.15
C VAL A 93 -2.56 -9.34 7.12
N LYS A 94 -3.69 -9.80 7.67
CA LYS A 94 -3.98 -11.24 7.88
C LYS A 94 -3.94 -12.09 6.60
N GLN A 95 -4.29 -11.49 5.47
CA GLN A 95 -4.32 -12.17 4.19
C GLN A 95 -2.94 -12.24 3.53
N LEU A 96 -2.01 -11.36 3.88
CA LEU A 96 -0.65 -11.38 3.35
C LEU A 96 0.18 -12.42 4.12
N THR A 97 0.39 -13.58 3.52
CA THR A 97 1.04 -14.73 4.18
C THR A 97 2.55 -14.65 4.14
N ASP A 98 3.11 -14.05 3.09
CA ASP A 98 4.53 -14.11 2.79
C ASP A 98 4.98 -12.82 2.11
N ALA A 99 6.19 -12.38 2.44
CA ALA A 99 6.93 -11.36 1.70
C ALA A 99 8.37 -11.84 1.51
N ILE A 100 8.73 -12.13 0.26
CA ILE A 100 10.04 -12.68 -0.10
C ILE A 100 10.75 -11.64 -0.97
N LEU A 101 11.87 -11.13 -0.47
CA LEU A 101 12.76 -10.28 -1.26
C LEU A 101 13.34 -11.10 -2.42
N LEU A 102 13.07 -10.66 -3.65
CA LEU A 102 13.62 -11.27 -4.87
C LEU A 102 14.93 -10.59 -5.28
N GLN A 103 15.00 -9.26 -5.16
CA GLN A 103 16.14 -8.48 -5.61
C GLN A 103 16.20 -7.13 -4.89
N HIS A 104 17.41 -6.73 -4.47
CA HIS A 104 17.71 -5.34 -4.15
C HIS A 104 17.91 -4.55 -5.44
N VAL A 105 17.07 -3.53 -5.67
CA VAL A 105 17.02 -2.81 -6.96
C VAL A 105 17.70 -1.45 -6.87
N HIS A 106 17.46 -0.73 -5.78
CA HIS A 106 17.91 0.63 -5.53
C HIS A 106 18.03 0.85 -4.02
N ASN A 107 18.72 1.90 -3.55
CA ASN A 107 18.78 2.20 -2.11
C ASN A 107 17.41 2.58 -1.51
N GLU A 108 16.47 2.97 -2.36
CA GLU A 108 15.09 3.31 -1.97
C GLU A 108 14.07 2.27 -2.42
N ALA A 109 14.46 1.21 -3.13
CA ALA A 109 13.49 0.28 -3.72
C ALA A 109 13.99 -1.16 -3.83
N ASP A 110 13.09 -2.09 -3.56
CA ASP A 110 13.32 -3.53 -3.57
C ASP A 110 12.20 -4.24 -4.33
N LEU A 111 12.54 -5.37 -4.96
CA LEU A 111 11.58 -6.22 -5.65
C LEU A 111 11.12 -7.34 -4.72
N PHE A 112 9.83 -7.46 -4.48
CA PHE A 112 9.24 -8.47 -3.61
C PHE A 112 8.29 -9.41 -4.36
N TRP A 113 8.26 -10.66 -3.93
CA TRP A 113 7.16 -11.59 -4.15
C TRP A 113 6.28 -11.63 -2.90
N LEU A 114 4.99 -11.42 -3.08
CA LEU A 114 4.00 -11.36 -2.01
C LEU A 114 2.98 -12.48 -2.16
N GLY A 115 2.78 -13.26 -1.10
CA GLY A 115 1.78 -14.31 -1.04
C GLY A 115 0.50 -13.81 -0.38
N PHE A 116 -0.64 -13.96 -1.03
CA PHE A 116 -1.93 -13.48 -0.54
C PHE A 116 -2.98 -14.60 -0.50
N LYS A 117 -3.51 -14.86 0.69
CA LYS A 117 -4.54 -15.86 0.94
C LYS A 117 -5.92 -15.33 0.58
N THR A 118 -6.63 -16.05 -0.27
CA THR A 118 -8.01 -15.72 -0.64
C THR A 118 -9.00 -16.67 0.04
N PRO A 119 -10.29 -16.30 0.16
CA PRO A 119 -11.32 -17.21 0.64
C PRO A 119 -11.51 -18.41 -0.30
N VAL A 120 -11.59 -19.60 0.28
CA VAL A 120 -11.94 -20.85 -0.42
C VAL A 120 -13.34 -20.69 -1.08
N PRO A 121 -13.55 -21.13 -2.34
CA PRO A 121 -12.69 -21.98 -3.17
C PRO A 121 -11.77 -21.24 -4.15
N SER A 122 -11.55 -19.93 -3.98
CA SER A 122 -10.65 -19.19 -4.87
C SER A 122 -9.20 -19.64 -4.67
N ALA A 123 -8.43 -19.71 -5.77
CA ALA A 123 -6.98 -19.87 -5.66
C ALA A 123 -6.36 -18.66 -4.93
N ASN A 124 -5.21 -18.84 -4.29
CA ASN A 124 -4.47 -17.73 -3.68
C ASN A 124 -3.98 -16.75 -4.76
N ARG A 125 -3.56 -15.55 -4.33
CA ARG A 125 -2.96 -14.56 -5.23
C ARG A 125 -1.51 -14.33 -4.88
N GLU A 126 -0.69 -14.20 -5.91
CA GLU A 126 0.67 -13.70 -5.75
C GLU A 126 0.76 -12.32 -6.41
N PHE A 127 1.59 -11.47 -5.84
CA PHE A 127 1.96 -10.20 -6.44
C PHE A 127 3.48 -10.12 -6.52
N VAL A 128 3.98 -9.51 -7.59
CA VAL A 128 5.40 -9.21 -7.75
C VAL A 128 5.51 -7.71 -7.95
N GLU A 129 6.11 -7.04 -6.98
CA GLU A 129 6.01 -5.59 -6.83
C GLU A 129 7.39 -4.97 -6.59
N LEU A 130 7.66 -3.88 -7.30
CA LEU A 130 8.71 -2.94 -6.92
C LEU A 130 8.13 -2.06 -5.82
N VAL A 131 8.69 -2.19 -4.62
CA VAL A 131 8.29 -1.42 -3.45
C VAL A 131 9.36 -0.39 -3.18
N ALA A 132 9.00 0.89 -3.22
CA ALA A 132 9.91 2.00 -2.96
C ALA A 132 9.46 2.86 -1.78
N THR A 133 10.42 3.36 -1.01
CA THR A 133 10.17 4.20 0.16
C THR A 133 11.09 5.41 0.18
N ARG A 134 10.54 6.61 0.41
CA ARG A 134 11.31 7.87 0.44
C ARG A 134 10.82 8.80 1.53
N GLU A 135 11.75 9.36 2.30
CA GLU A 135 11.45 10.46 3.22
C GLU A 135 11.50 11.79 2.50
N THR A 136 10.74 12.77 3.00
CA THR A 136 10.84 14.15 2.53
C THR A 136 11.65 14.99 3.53
N ASN A 137 11.87 16.26 3.20
CA ASN A 137 12.51 17.20 4.12
C ASN A 137 11.61 17.58 5.33
N ALA A 138 10.31 17.27 5.26
CA ALA A 138 9.38 17.40 6.39
C ALA A 138 9.29 16.07 7.15
N ARG A 139 8.55 16.04 8.28
CA ARG A 139 8.20 14.78 8.96
C ARG A 139 7.13 14.03 8.16
N SER A 140 7.50 13.57 6.97
CA SER A 140 6.68 12.75 6.11
C SER A 140 7.50 11.77 5.29
N PHE A 141 6.88 10.64 4.95
CA PHE A 141 7.44 9.65 4.05
C PHE A 141 6.38 9.13 3.07
N MET A 142 6.87 8.60 1.96
CA MET A 142 6.07 8.01 0.90
C MET A 142 6.42 6.54 0.75
N VAL A 143 5.42 5.74 0.38
CA VAL A 143 5.58 4.35 -0.02
C VAL A 143 4.88 4.16 -1.36
N THR A 144 5.54 3.49 -2.30
CA THR A 144 4.93 3.10 -3.57
C THR A 144 5.10 1.62 -3.79
N SER A 145 4.06 0.97 -4.31
CA SER A 145 4.11 -0.43 -4.75
C SER A 145 3.64 -0.48 -6.18
N GLN A 146 4.45 -1.01 -7.09
CA GLN A 146 4.15 -1.05 -8.52
C GLN A 146 4.37 -2.46 -9.09
N PRO A 147 3.46 -2.99 -9.91
CA PRO A 147 3.57 -4.34 -10.42
C PRO A 147 4.73 -4.48 -11.42
N VAL A 148 5.49 -5.56 -11.29
CA VAL A 148 6.60 -5.90 -12.20
C VAL A 148 6.28 -7.16 -12.99
N ALA A 149 6.53 -7.13 -14.30
CA ALA A 149 6.39 -8.30 -15.16
C ALA A 149 7.35 -9.40 -14.71
N TYR A 150 6.79 -10.57 -14.43
CA TYR A 150 7.53 -11.69 -13.86
C TYR A 150 6.93 -13.02 -14.33
N ASP A 151 7.69 -13.81 -15.07
CA ASP A 151 7.15 -14.97 -15.79
C ASP A 151 6.91 -16.20 -14.90
N GLN A 152 7.58 -16.27 -13.74
CA GLN A 152 7.44 -17.40 -12.82
C GLN A 152 6.23 -17.20 -11.92
N ILE A 153 5.26 -18.11 -11.99
CA ILE A 153 4.11 -18.15 -11.09
C ILE A 153 4.27 -19.35 -10.16
N LYS A 154 4.16 -19.13 -8.84
CA LYS A 154 4.24 -20.25 -7.89
C LYS A 154 3.01 -21.15 -8.01
N GLN A 155 3.23 -22.46 -7.89
CA GLN A 155 2.15 -23.45 -7.94
C GLN A 155 1.07 -23.14 -6.88
N GLY A 156 -0.20 -23.15 -7.29
CA GLY A 156 -1.33 -22.85 -6.40
C GLY A 156 -1.69 -21.37 -6.29
N TYR A 157 -0.93 -20.49 -6.94
CA TYR A 157 -1.21 -19.06 -6.99
C TYR A 157 -1.68 -18.62 -8.38
N VAL A 158 -2.44 -17.53 -8.41
CA VAL A 158 -2.77 -16.78 -9.63
C VAL A 158 -2.16 -15.39 -9.50
N ARG A 159 -1.51 -14.89 -10.56
CA ARG A 159 -0.94 -13.55 -10.56
C ARG A 159 -2.04 -12.49 -10.41
N GLY A 160 -1.92 -11.66 -9.39
CA GLY A 160 -2.61 -10.39 -9.27
C GLY A 160 -1.70 -9.24 -9.70
N ALA A 161 -2.29 -8.07 -9.91
CA ALA A 161 -1.56 -6.82 -10.05
C ALA A 161 -2.15 -5.81 -9.10
N TYR A 162 -1.28 -5.12 -8.38
CA TYR A 162 -1.59 -4.19 -7.32
C TYR A 162 -0.67 -2.99 -7.46
N GLU A 163 -1.25 -1.81 -7.33
CA GLU A 163 -0.53 -0.55 -7.26
C GLU A 163 -0.98 0.18 -6.00
N ALA A 164 -0.01 0.74 -5.27
CA ALA A 164 -0.27 1.59 -4.12
C ALA A 164 0.60 2.84 -4.14
N TRP A 165 0.02 3.92 -3.62
CA TRP A 165 0.65 5.21 -3.39
C TRP A 165 0.26 5.69 -2.00
N GLU A 166 1.24 5.84 -1.12
CA GLU A 166 1.01 6.22 0.26
C GLU A 166 1.81 7.45 0.65
N LEU A 167 1.20 8.29 1.47
CA LEU A 167 1.81 9.42 2.13
C LEU A 167 1.44 9.40 3.61
N VAL A 168 2.45 9.41 4.47
CA VAL A 168 2.30 9.56 5.92
C VAL A 168 2.98 10.86 6.33
N SER A 169 2.28 11.72 7.05
CA SER A 169 2.79 13.03 7.49
C SER A 169 2.42 13.32 8.94
N GLU A 170 3.38 13.79 9.73
CA GLU A 170 3.11 14.43 11.02
C GLU A 170 2.77 15.90 10.78
N VAL A 171 1.59 16.33 11.25
CA VAL A 171 1.10 17.71 11.11
C VAL A 171 0.53 18.19 12.44
N GLU A 172 0.35 19.50 12.59
CA GLU A 172 -0.38 20.07 13.72
C GLU A 172 -1.86 20.24 13.34
N ASN A 173 -2.76 19.81 14.23
CA ASN A 173 -4.20 20.03 14.06
C ASN A 173 -4.60 21.47 14.45
N GLU A 174 -5.89 21.79 14.36
CA GLU A 174 -6.42 23.13 14.71
C GLU A 174 -6.17 23.53 16.17
N GLN A 175 -5.96 22.53 17.05
CA GLN A 175 -5.69 22.70 18.47
C GLN A 175 -4.19 22.83 18.77
N GLY A 176 -3.31 22.68 17.77
CA GLY A 176 -1.85 22.69 17.93
C GLY A 176 -1.26 21.36 18.39
N ASP A 177 -2.07 20.29 18.46
CA ASP A 177 -1.58 18.95 18.78
C ASP A 177 -0.98 18.30 17.55
N LYS A 178 0.11 17.55 17.75
CA LYS A 178 0.73 16.74 16.70
C LYS A 178 -0.14 15.51 16.42
N VAL A 179 -0.55 15.38 15.16
CA VAL A 179 -1.31 14.24 14.64
C VAL A 179 -0.59 13.64 13.44
N VAL A 180 -0.85 12.38 13.15
CA VAL A 180 -0.33 11.71 11.97
C VAL A 180 -1.45 11.49 10.97
N GLU A 181 -1.33 12.11 9.80
CA GLU A 181 -2.16 11.84 8.64
C GLU A 181 -1.55 10.70 7.83
N TRP A 182 -2.36 9.71 7.48
CA TRP A 182 -1.97 8.65 6.57
C TRP A 182 -2.99 8.52 5.44
N VAL A 183 -2.53 8.76 4.22
CA VAL A 183 -3.29 8.57 2.99
C VAL A 183 -2.68 7.40 2.22
N CYS A 184 -3.50 6.42 1.85
CA CYS A 184 -3.13 5.34 0.94
C CYS A 184 -4.13 5.31 -0.20
N ILE A 185 -3.62 5.20 -1.43
CA ILE A 185 -4.40 5.08 -2.64
C ILE A 185 -3.97 3.78 -3.28
N GLN A 186 -4.94 2.92 -3.57
CA GLN A 186 -4.67 1.65 -4.23
C GLN A 186 -5.49 1.49 -5.50
N ARG A 187 -4.95 0.68 -6.41
CA ARG A 187 -5.66 0.13 -7.56
C ARG A 187 -5.26 -1.33 -7.71
N SER A 188 -6.24 -2.22 -7.82
CA SER A 188 -5.95 -3.64 -7.94
C SER A 188 -6.73 -4.29 -9.08
N SER A 189 -6.16 -5.35 -9.60
CA SER A 189 -6.88 -6.31 -10.43
C SER A 189 -6.64 -7.70 -9.89
N ALA A 190 -7.68 -8.27 -9.29
CA ALA A 190 -7.69 -9.68 -8.98
C ALA A 190 -7.67 -10.45 -10.30
N GLY A 191 -6.55 -11.07 -10.64
CA GLY A 191 -6.49 -12.00 -11.76
C GLY A 191 -7.52 -13.12 -11.62
N GLY A 192 -7.92 -13.74 -12.73
CA GLY A 192 -8.90 -14.83 -12.75
C GLY A 192 -10.37 -14.38 -12.71
N LEU A 193 -11.26 -15.25 -12.20
CA LEU A 193 -12.73 -15.14 -12.30
C LEU A 193 -13.40 -14.50 -11.05
N ILE A 194 -12.76 -13.55 -10.37
CA ILE A 194 -13.41 -12.86 -9.24
C ILE A 194 -14.32 -11.73 -9.78
N PRO A 195 -15.63 -11.72 -9.48
CA PRO A 195 -16.52 -10.65 -9.96
C PRO A 195 -16.09 -9.27 -9.44
N ARG A 196 -15.83 -8.34 -10.36
CA ARG A 196 -15.22 -7.03 -10.07
C ARG A 196 -16.01 -6.18 -9.05
N PHE A 197 -17.34 -6.26 -9.07
CA PHE A 197 -18.19 -5.52 -8.13
C PHE A 197 -18.01 -5.98 -6.67
N MET A 198 -17.68 -7.26 -6.45
CA MET A 198 -17.34 -7.77 -5.12
C MET A 198 -15.94 -7.33 -4.70
N SER A 199 -14.95 -7.36 -5.61
CA SER A 199 -13.59 -6.92 -5.33
C SER A 199 -13.53 -5.47 -4.87
N ASP A 200 -14.17 -4.54 -5.59
CA ASP A 200 -14.12 -3.11 -5.27
C ASP A 200 -14.84 -2.74 -3.98
N TRP A 201 -16.00 -3.36 -3.71
CA TRP A 201 -16.84 -3.00 -2.57
C TRP A 201 -16.37 -3.67 -1.28
N VAL A 202 -15.88 -4.92 -1.35
CA VAL A 202 -15.22 -5.59 -0.23
C VAL A 202 -13.91 -4.90 0.09
N ALA A 203 -13.08 -4.55 -0.91
CA ALA A 203 -11.85 -3.78 -0.67
C ALA A 203 -12.14 -2.41 -0.04
N ALA A 204 -13.18 -1.70 -0.47
CA ALA A 204 -13.55 -0.41 0.12
C ALA A 204 -14.10 -0.54 1.56
N LYS A 205 -14.79 -1.63 1.88
CA LYS A 205 -15.31 -1.88 3.22
C LYS A 205 -14.24 -2.41 4.17
N ASP A 206 -13.34 -3.25 3.72
CA ASP A 206 -12.28 -3.84 4.55
C ASP A 206 -11.08 -2.90 4.74
N PHE A 207 -11.02 -1.80 4.00
CA PHE A 207 -9.88 -0.88 4.01
C PHE A 207 -9.59 -0.19 5.34
N HIS A 208 -10.59 -0.08 6.22
CA HIS A 208 -10.36 0.40 7.59
C HIS A 208 -9.67 -0.64 8.47
N HIS A 209 -9.84 -1.94 8.19
CA HIS A 209 -9.21 -3.01 8.96
C HIS A 209 -7.69 -3.00 8.85
N ASP A 210 -7.11 -2.49 7.76
CA ASP A 210 -5.65 -2.39 7.61
C ASP A 210 -5.06 -1.37 8.60
N VAL A 211 -5.72 -0.21 8.75
CA VAL A 211 -5.34 0.83 9.72
C VAL A 211 -5.54 0.33 11.15
N GLU A 212 -6.67 -0.31 11.42
CA GLU A 212 -6.87 -0.93 12.74
C GLU A 212 -5.86 -2.04 13.02
N GLY A 213 -5.50 -2.83 12.01
CA GLY A 213 -4.56 -3.94 12.11
C GLY A 213 -3.19 -3.46 12.55
N ILE A 214 -2.65 -2.42 11.90
CA ILE A 214 -1.35 -1.86 12.28
C ILE A 214 -1.39 -1.19 13.64
N ILE A 215 -2.44 -0.45 13.99
CA ILE A 215 -2.58 0.20 15.31
C ILE A 215 -2.65 -0.85 16.41
N LYS A 216 -3.49 -1.88 16.25
CA LYS A 216 -3.58 -3.00 17.20
C LYS A 216 -2.24 -3.72 17.34
N TYR A 217 -1.52 -3.93 16.23
CA TYR A 217 -0.20 -4.55 16.27
C TYR A 217 0.82 -3.71 17.06
N ILE A 218 0.83 -2.39 16.87
CA ILE A 218 1.70 -1.47 17.62
C ILE A 218 1.36 -1.53 19.11
N GLN A 219 0.10 -1.36 19.47
CA GLN A 219 -0.37 -1.34 20.86
C GLN A 219 -0.05 -2.64 21.59
N ASN A 220 -0.32 -3.80 20.97
CA ASN A 220 0.00 -5.11 21.55
C ASN A 220 1.51 -5.32 21.77
N LYS A 221 2.37 -4.75 20.91
CA LYS A 221 3.82 -4.85 21.05
C LYS A 221 4.35 -4.01 22.22
N GLU A 222 3.71 -2.89 22.53
CA GLU A 222 4.07 -2.07 23.69
C GLU A 222 3.67 -2.72 25.02
N GLU A 223 2.51 -3.39 25.05
CA GLU A 223 2.07 -4.14 26.23
C GLU A 223 2.98 -5.32 26.54
N GLY A 224 3.48 -6.03 25.53
CA GLY A 224 4.42 -7.14 25.70
C GLY A 224 5.85 -6.74 26.11
N ASN A 225 6.19 -5.45 26.09
CA ASN A 225 7.49 -4.90 26.49
C ASN A 225 7.47 -4.20 27.86
N LYS A 226 6.33 -4.17 28.54
CA LYS A 226 6.18 -3.67 29.92
C LYS A 226 6.24 -4.82 30.92
#